data_AF-A0A498PQW1-F1
#
_entry.id   AF-A0A498PQW1-F1
#
_cell.length_a   1.000
_cell.length_b   1.000
_cell.length_c   1.000
_cell.angle_alpha   90.00
_cell.angle_beta   90.00
_cell.angle_gamma   90.00
#
_symmetry.space_group_name_H-M   'P 1'
#
loop_
_entity.id
_entity.type
_entity.pdbx_description
1 polymer ?
#
loop_
_entity_poly.entity_id
_entity_poly.type
_entity_poly.pdbx_seq_one_letter_code
_entity_poly.pdbx_strand_id
1 'polypeptide(L)'
;MTGHVFAVAMARLGVNGPEDQRLKQDVGEWETIDWRSCEEQVRRLRQRIFKATQEGDWPRVRSLQKLMLGSRSNTLVSVRQVTQRNAGRETAGIDGEVALTSEARADVAVRVHDSIRTWTPSAVKRVYIPKASNRAKLRPLGIPVLMDQCHQARVRNALEPEWEARFEPRSYGFRPGRSCQDAIGAIYTTCKGPRAKRVWALDADLAAAFDRIDHDHLLAAIGPFPAREVIRGWLKAGVFEPGKGSASVPNLVARLRDSRSSHLGPQARTLLT
;
A
#
# COMPACT_ATOMS: atom_id res chain seq x y z
N MET A 1 20.81 -29.65 32.55
CA MET A 1 20.68 -29.82 31.08
C MET A 1 20.36 -28.46 30.47
N THR A 2 21.45 -27.87 29.99
CA THR A 2 21.70 -26.65 29.21
C THR A 2 20.52 -25.98 28.48
N GLY A 3 20.28 -24.71 28.85
CA GLY A 3 19.44 -23.75 28.09
C GLY A 3 19.90 -23.50 26.65
N HIS A 4 21.08 -24.00 26.27
CA HIS A 4 21.56 -24.03 24.89
C HIS A 4 20.72 -24.96 23.99
N VAL A 5 20.24 -26.10 24.52
CA VAL A 5 19.39 -27.04 23.76
C VAL A 5 18.01 -26.44 23.54
N PHE A 6 17.49 -25.69 24.51
CA PHE A 6 16.21 -24.97 24.39
C PHE A 6 16.30 -23.83 23.37
N ALA A 7 17.39 -23.05 23.36
CA ALA A 7 17.61 -21.99 22.38
C ALA A 7 17.73 -22.53 20.93
N VAL A 8 18.42 -23.66 20.73
CA VAL A 8 18.54 -24.32 19.43
C VAL A 8 17.22 -24.95 18.98
N ALA A 9 16.41 -25.48 19.91
CA ALA A 9 15.07 -25.99 19.61
C ALA A 9 14.09 -24.87 19.24
N MET A 10 14.16 -23.72 19.90
CA MET A 10 13.33 -22.55 19.58
C MET A 10 13.75 -21.87 18.26
N ALA A 11 15.05 -21.89 17.91
CA ALA A 11 15.54 -21.46 16.60
C ALA A 11 15.02 -22.35 15.45
N ARG A 12 14.82 -23.66 15.72
CA ARG A 12 14.20 -24.60 14.77
C ARG A 12 12.67 -24.46 14.66
N LEU A 13 12.03 -23.78 15.62
CA LEU A 13 10.58 -23.58 15.66
C LEU A 13 10.12 -22.20 15.19
N GLY A 14 11.00 -21.33 14.69
CA GLY A 14 10.61 -20.06 14.06
C GLY A 14 9.80 -19.14 14.97
N VAL A 15 10.07 -19.16 16.27
CA VAL A 15 9.42 -18.26 17.24
C VAL A 15 10.28 -17.00 17.36
N ASN A 16 9.81 -15.91 16.77
CA ASN A 16 10.55 -14.65 16.62
C ASN A 16 10.77 -13.96 17.98
N GLY A 17 12.04 -13.87 18.40
CA GLY A 17 12.53 -12.88 19.39
C GLY A 17 12.68 -11.49 18.78
N PRO A 18 13.12 -10.47 19.55
CA PRO A 18 12.83 -9.04 19.30
C PRO A 18 13.35 -8.58 17.93
N GLU A 19 12.43 -8.46 16.98
CA GLU A 19 12.70 -8.16 15.55
C GLU A 19 13.27 -6.74 15.33
N ASP A 20 13.05 -5.82 16.27
CA ASP A 20 13.36 -4.39 16.14
C ASP A 20 14.87 -4.09 16.01
N GLN A 21 15.75 -4.90 16.63
CA GLN A 21 17.21 -4.72 16.52
C GLN A 21 17.78 -5.29 15.21
N ARG A 22 17.20 -6.36 14.65
CA ARG A 22 17.64 -6.96 13.39
C ARG A 22 17.31 -6.10 12.18
N LEU A 23 16.20 -5.36 12.23
CA LEU A 23 15.83 -4.42 11.17
C LEU A 23 16.89 -3.35 10.94
N LYS A 24 17.42 -2.73 11.99
CA LYS A 24 18.45 -1.69 11.85
C LYS A 24 19.77 -2.22 11.28
N GLN A 25 20.11 -3.49 11.55
CA GLN A 25 21.31 -4.15 11.02
C GLN A 25 21.15 -4.56 9.55
N ASP A 26 20.10 -5.31 9.21
CA ASP A 26 19.91 -5.83 7.84
C ASP A 26 19.61 -4.73 6.82
N VAL A 27 19.12 -3.59 7.29
CA VAL A 27 18.70 -2.49 6.42
C VAL A 27 19.89 -1.59 6.03
N GLY A 28 21.02 -1.66 6.76
CA GLY A 28 22.30 -1.13 6.28
C GLY A 28 22.78 -1.78 4.96
N GLU A 29 22.15 -2.89 4.56
CA GLU A 29 22.50 -3.66 3.37
C GLU A 29 21.27 -3.92 2.47
N TRP A 30 20.54 -2.88 2.08
CA TRP A 30 19.36 -3.02 1.18
C TRP A 30 19.59 -3.94 -0.05
N GLU A 31 20.82 -3.97 -0.57
CA GLU A 31 21.22 -4.83 -1.70
C GLU A 31 21.42 -6.31 -1.32
N THR A 32 21.70 -6.64 -0.06
CA THR A 32 21.92 -8.02 0.41
C THR A 32 20.64 -8.71 0.87
N ILE A 33 19.51 -7.98 0.92
CA ILE A 33 18.21 -8.54 1.26
C ILE A 33 17.86 -9.70 0.32
N ASP A 34 17.58 -10.87 0.89
CA ASP A 34 17.00 -11.99 0.15
C ASP A 34 15.54 -11.69 -0.24
N TRP A 35 15.43 -11.02 -1.39
CA TRP A 35 14.15 -10.64 -1.97
C TRP A 35 13.27 -11.84 -2.30
N ARG A 36 13.87 -12.97 -2.71
CA ARG A 36 13.12 -14.17 -3.06
C ARG A 36 12.42 -14.74 -1.83
N SER A 37 13.13 -14.81 -0.70
CA SER A 37 12.55 -15.22 0.58
C SER A 37 11.44 -14.27 1.03
N CYS A 38 11.66 -12.96 0.94
CA CYS A 38 10.65 -11.98 1.34
C CYS A 38 9.37 -12.06 0.49
N GLU A 39 9.52 -12.15 -0.83
CA GLU A 39 8.38 -12.26 -1.75
C GLU A 39 7.63 -13.59 -1.55
N GLU A 40 8.35 -14.68 -1.31
CA GLU A 40 7.77 -15.99 -1.04
C GLU A 40 6.95 -15.99 0.27
N GLN A 41 7.43 -15.34 1.33
CA GLN A 41 6.68 -15.19 2.58
C GLN A 41 5.37 -14.40 2.37
N VAL A 42 5.43 -13.28 1.64
CA VAL A 42 4.24 -12.49 1.30
C VAL A 42 3.28 -13.32 0.45
N ARG A 43 3.78 -14.03 -0.57
CA ARG A 43 2.97 -14.90 -1.44
C ARG A 43 2.25 -15.98 -0.64
N ARG A 44 2.94 -16.66 0.28
CA ARG A 44 2.34 -17.68 1.17
C ARG A 44 1.24 -17.11 2.05
N LEU A 45 1.47 -15.94 2.66
CA LEU A 45 0.44 -15.29 3.49
C LEU A 45 -0.78 -14.89 2.65
N ARG A 46 -0.58 -14.33 1.44
CA ARG A 46 -1.68 -14.02 0.52
C ARG A 46 -2.50 -15.26 0.16
N GLN A 47 -1.85 -16.37 -0.18
CA GLN A 47 -2.53 -17.63 -0.48
C GLN A 47 -3.33 -18.18 0.70
N ARG A 48 -2.78 -18.07 1.92
CA ARG A 48 -3.49 -18.48 3.14
C ARG A 48 -4.72 -17.61 3.43
N ILE A 49 -4.62 -16.28 3.23
CA ILE A 49 -5.76 -15.36 3.38
C ILE A 49 -6.85 -15.72 2.35
N PHE A 50 -6.45 -15.89 1.08
CA PHE A 50 -7.36 -16.28 0.00
C PHE A 50 -8.08 -17.59 0.33
N LYS A 51 -7.34 -18.64 0.72
CA LYS A 51 -7.90 -19.95 1.03
C LYS A 51 -8.87 -19.89 2.22
N ALA A 52 -8.47 -19.24 3.33
CA ALA A 52 -9.35 -19.06 4.49
C ALA A 52 -10.61 -18.25 4.15
N THR A 53 -10.52 -17.30 3.21
CA THR A 53 -11.69 -16.55 2.73
C THR A 53 -12.64 -17.44 1.94
N GLN A 54 -12.13 -18.31 1.06
CA GLN A 54 -12.96 -19.28 0.34
C GLN A 54 -13.66 -20.28 1.27
N GLU A 55 -13.02 -20.63 2.39
CA GLU A 55 -13.57 -21.52 3.42
C GLU A 55 -14.54 -20.81 4.37
N GLY A 56 -14.64 -19.48 4.32
CA GLY A 56 -15.47 -18.68 5.22
C GLY A 56 -14.92 -18.57 6.66
N ASP A 57 -13.66 -18.94 6.90
CA ASP A 57 -13.01 -18.85 8.21
C ASP A 57 -12.54 -17.40 8.48
N TRP A 58 -13.51 -16.54 8.81
CA TRP A 58 -13.26 -15.12 9.07
C TRP A 58 -12.30 -14.86 10.24
N PRO A 59 -12.34 -15.57 11.38
CA PRO A 59 -11.33 -15.42 12.44
C PRO A 59 -9.92 -15.66 11.92
N ARG A 60 -9.72 -16.69 11.09
CA ARG A 60 -8.42 -16.98 10.47
C ARG A 60 -8.01 -15.90 9.47
N VAL A 61 -8.93 -15.42 8.64
CA VAL A 61 -8.68 -14.29 7.72
C VAL A 61 -8.15 -13.08 8.48
N ARG A 62 -8.83 -12.65 9.56
CA ARG A 62 -8.41 -11.48 10.35
C ARG A 62 -7.07 -11.71 11.05
N SER A 63 -6.81 -12.91 11.56
CA SER A 63 -5.52 -13.29 12.15
C SER A 63 -4.38 -13.20 11.12
N LEU A 64 -4.57 -13.76 9.93
CA LEU A 64 -3.58 -13.75 8.85
C LEU A 64 -3.34 -12.34 8.30
N GLN A 65 -4.38 -11.50 8.23
CA GLN A 65 -4.24 -10.10 7.83
C GLN A 65 -3.45 -9.29 8.86
N LYS A 66 -3.69 -9.49 10.16
CA LYS A 66 -2.85 -8.88 11.22
C LYS A 66 -1.39 -9.33 11.08
N LEU A 67 -1.16 -10.62 10.83
CA LEU A 67 0.18 -11.17 10.59
C LEU A 67 0.84 -10.57 9.35
N MET A 68 0.12 -10.44 8.24
CA MET A 68 0.61 -9.78 7.01
C MET A 68 0.97 -8.32 7.27
N LEU A 69 0.14 -7.58 8.00
CA LEU A 69 0.40 -6.20 8.35
C LEU A 69 1.63 -6.10 9.28
N GLY A 70 1.80 -6.99 10.26
CA GLY A 70 3.00 -7.00 11.11
C GLY A 70 4.29 -7.48 10.43
N SER A 71 4.20 -8.09 9.25
CA SER A 71 5.36 -8.76 8.63
C SER A 71 6.42 -7.77 8.12
N ARG A 72 7.67 -8.04 8.52
CA ARG A 72 8.87 -7.41 7.94
C ARG A 72 8.99 -7.63 6.44
N SER A 73 8.81 -8.86 5.96
CA SER A 73 8.87 -9.17 4.53
C SER A 73 7.82 -8.39 3.74
N ASN A 74 6.61 -8.22 4.28
CA ASN A 74 5.60 -7.37 3.65
C ASN A 74 6.04 -5.90 3.58
N THR A 75 6.68 -5.41 4.64
CA THR A 75 7.22 -4.04 4.67
C THR A 75 8.29 -3.83 3.60
N LEU A 76 9.30 -4.70 3.55
CA LEU A 76 10.38 -4.62 2.55
C LEU A 76 9.85 -4.71 1.12
N VAL A 77 8.99 -5.68 0.83
CA VAL A 77 8.39 -5.85 -0.51
C VAL A 77 7.56 -4.63 -0.90
N SER A 78 6.83 -4.04 0.05
CA SER A 78 6.01 -2.85 -0.20
C SER A 78 6.86 -1.61 -0.49
N VAL A 79 7.92 -1.39 0.29
CA VAL A 79 8.86 -0.27 0.05
C VAL A 79 9.57 -0.45 -1.28
N ARG A 80 10.05 -1.67 -1.59
CA ARG A 80 10.66 -1.97 -2.91
C ARG A 80 9.68 -1.74 -4.06
N GLN A 81 8.42 -2.13 -3.89
CA GLN A 81 7.39 -1.89 -4.90
C GLN A 81 7.24 -0.40 -5.20
N VAL A 82 7.13 0.43 -4.15
CA VAL A 82 6.94 1.89 -4.28
C VAL A 82 8.18 2.60 -4.81
N THR A 83 9.36 2.24 -4.31
CA THR A 83 10.61 2.99 -4.54
C THR A 83 11.42 2.50 -5.74
N GLN A 84 11.18 1.28 -6.24
CA GLN A 84 11.93 0.70 -7.35
C GLN A 84 11.05 0.32 -8.54
N ARG A 85 9.88 -0.28 -8.30
CA ARG A 85 9.07 -0.90 -9.37
C ARG A 85 7.99 0.01 -9.94
N ASN A 86 7.41 0.90 -9.12
CA ASN A 86 6.38 1.82 -9.58
C ASN A 86 6.98 2.87 -10.53
N ALA A 87 6.27 3.17 -11.62
CA ALA A 87 6.67 4.20 -12.60
C ALA A 87 6.78 5.60 -11.96
N GLY A 88 5.96 5.89 -10.95
CA GLY A 88 5.95 7.17 -10.23
C GLY A 88 6.95 7.28 -9.07
N ARG A 89 7.97 6.40 -8.98
CA ARG A 89 8.91 6.35 -7.84
C ARG A 89 9.72 7.63 -7.59
N GLU A 90 9.85 8.47 -8.62
CA GLU A 90 10.56 9.77 -8.56
C GLU A 90 9.61 10.94 -8.25
N THR A 91 8.29 10.70 -8.15
CA THR A 91 7.32 11.76 -7.92
C THR A 91 6.99 11.90 -6.44
N ALA A 92 7.46 13.01 -5.86
CA ALA A 92 7.24 13.31 -4.45
C ALA A 92 5.82 13.84 -4.15
N GLY A 93 5.34 13.53 -2.94
CA GLY A 93 4.13 14.10 -2.35
C GLY A 93 4.33 15.54 -1.88
N ILE A 94 3.52 15.96 -0.90
CA ILE A 94 3.59 17.32 -0.32
C ILE A 94 4.87 17.58 0.49
N ASP A 95 5.50 16.53 0.98
CA ASP A 95 6.73 16.55 1.80
C ASP A 95 8.01 16.61 0.96
N GLY A 96 7.92 16.38 -0.35
CA GLY A 96 9.07 16.39 -1.24
C GLY A 96 9.96 15.15 -1.12
N GLU A 97 9.55 14.13 -0.37
CA GLU A 97 10.38 12.96 -0.08
C GLU A 97 10.31 11.90 -1.21
N VAL A 98 11.48 11.39 -1.61
CA VAL A 98 11.67 10.22 -2.50
C VAL A 98 12.82 9.37 -1.99
N ALA A 99 12.80 8.07 -2.26
CA ALA A 99 13.87 7.14 -1.87
C ALA A 99 14.48 6.45 -3.08
N LEU A 100 15.56 7.04 -3.61
CA LEU A 100 16.24 6.58 -4.83
C LEU A 100 17.51 5.79 -4.55
N THR A 101 18.16 6.03 -3.41
CA THR A 101 19.36 5.29 -2.98
C THR A 101 18.98 4.12 -2.09
N SER A 102 19.88 3.15 -1.99
CA SER A 102 19.71 1.95 -1.17
C SER A 102 19.58 2.33 0.32
N GLU A 103 20.38 3.27 0.82
CA GLU A 103 20.28 3.83 2.18
C GLU A 103 18.96 4.56 2.45
N ALA A 104 18.45 5.35 1.50
CA ALA A 104 17.17 6.03 1.69
C ALA A 104 15.99 5.05 1.74
N ARG A 105 16.03 4.00 0.89
CA ARG A 105 15.00 2.95 0.90
C ARG A 105 15.02 2.15 2.20
N ALA A 106 16.23 1.91 2.68
CA ALA A 106 16.52 1.31 3.95
C ALA A 106 15.88 2.11 5.10
N ASP A 107 16.22 3.39 5.23
CA ASP A 107 15.62 4.26 6.23
C ASP A 107 14.08 4.27 6.17
N VAL A 108 13.51 4.39 4.96
CA VAL A 108 12.06 4.32 4.76
C VAL A 108 11.48 2.99 5.26
N ALA A 109 12.14 1.85 5.00
CA ALA A 109 11.67 0.56 5.48
C ALA A 109 11.65 0.45 7.00
N VAL A 110 12.67 0.99 7.69
CA VAL A 110 12.67 1.08 9.16
C VAL A 110 11.51 1.95 9.63
N ARG A 111 11.38 3.19 9.13
CA ARG A 111 10.31 4.11 9.52
C ARG A 111 8.91 3.53 9.27
N VAL A 112 8.70 2.84 8.14
CA VAL A 112 7.41 2.21 7.82
C VAL A 112 7.11 1.07 8.79
N HIS A 113 8.13 0.30 9.19
CA HIS A 113 7.96 -0.80 10.14
C HIS A 113 7.71 -0.31 11.58
N ASP A 114 8.42 0.73 12.01
CA ASP A 114 8.25 1.30 13.35
C ASP A 114 6.89 1.99 13.51
N SER A 115 6.32 2.50 12.41
CA SER A 115 5.05 3.22 12.42
C SER A 115 3.81 2.36 12.11
N ILE A 116 3.92 1.04 12.04
CA ILE A 116 2.82 0.14 11.60
C ILE A 116 1.50 0.37 12.35
N ARG A 117 1.57 0.70 13.64
CA ARG A 117 0.39 0.86 14.52
C ARG A 117 0.03 2.31 14.81
N THR A 118 0.91 3.24 14.48
CA THR A 118 0.82 4.66 14.86
C THR A 118 0.69 5.59 13.66
N TRP A 119 0.83 5.08 12.44
CA TRP A 119 0.78 5.89 11.24
C TRP A 119 -0.56 6.59 11.07
N THR A 120 -0.49 7.90 10.81
CA THR A 120 -1.65 8.74 10.49
C THR A 120 -1.45 9.31 9.09
N PRO A 121 -2.39 9.09 8.16
CA PRO A 121 -2.31 9.60 6.79
C PRO A 121 -2.09 11.11 6.67
N SER A 122 -1.32 11.49 5.65
CA SER A 122 -1.05 12.89 5.31
C SER A 122 -1.92 13.36 4.14
N ALA A 123 -2.04 14.68 3.99
CA ALA A 123 -2.74 15.26 2.85
C ALA A 123 -2.05 14.92 1.52
N VAL A 124 -2.86 14.80 0.46
CA VAL A 124 -2.41 14.35 -0.85
C VAL A 124 -2.11 15.54 -1.75
N LYS A 125 -0.97 15.52 -2.47
CA LYS A 125 -0.60 16.59 -3.42
C LYS A 125 -1.46 16.50 -4.68
N ARG A 126 -2.13 17.58 -5.06
CA ARG A 126 -2.88 17.64 -6.32
C ARG A 126 -1.95 18.01 -7.47
N VAL A 127 -1.98 17.19 -8.53
CA VAL A 127 -1.33 17.45 -9.81
C VAL A 127 -2.37 17.34 -10.92
N TYR A 128 -2.25 18.15 -11.97
CA TYR A 128 -3.17 18.15 -13.09
C TYR A 128 -2.50 17.57 -14.33
N ILE A 129 -3.10 16.53 -14.91
CA ILE A 129 -2.58 15.85 -16.10
C ILE A 129 -3.54 16.09 -17.26
N PRO A 130 -3.09 16.56 -18.43
CA PRO A 130 -3.94 16.71 -19.61
C PRO A 130 -4.58 15.38 -20.02
N LYS A 131 -5.88 15.40 -20.34
CA LYS A 131 -6.54 14.20 -20.89
C LYS A 131 -5.99 13.91 -22.29
N ALA A 132 -5.71 12.63 -22.57
CA ALA A 132 -5.25 12.19 -23.88
C ALA A 132 -6.24 12.56 -25.01
N SER A 133 -7.55 12.51 -24.73
CA SER A 133 -8.61 12.85 -25.69
C SER A 133 -8.82 14.35 -25.89
N ASN A 134 -8.49 15.17 -24.90
CA ASN A 134 -8.63 16.63 -24.98
C ASN A 134 -7.64 17.31 -24.02
N ARG A 135 -6.57 17.88 -24.58
CA ARG A 135 -5.51 18.54 -23.80
C ARG A 135 -5.97 19.78 -23.02
N ALA A 136 -7.08 20.41 -23.41
CA ALA A 136 -7.67 21.54 -22.68
C ALA A 136 -8.41 21.10 -21.40
N LYS A 137 -8.76 19.81 -21.29
CA LYS A 137 -9.37 19.25 -20.07
C LYS A 137 -8.29 18.55 -19.24
N LEU A 138 -8.16 18.93 -17.98
CA LEU A 138 -7.23 18.33 -17.04
C LEU A 138 -7.92 17.24 -16.21
N ARG A 139 -7.18 16.17 -15.90
CA ARG A 139 -7.54 15.15 -14.91
C ARG A 139 -6.79 15.47 -13.62
N PRO A 140 -7.47 15.67 -12.48
CA PRO A 140 -6.81 15.76 -11.20
C PRO A 140 -6.21 14.40 -10.82
N LEU A 141 -4.97 14.40 -10.34
CA LEU A 141 -4.30 13.25 -9.74
C LEU A 141 -3.85 13.64 -8.34
N GLY A 142 -4.16 12.78 -7.37
CA GLY A 142 -3.62 12.89 -6.01
C GLY A 142 -2.34 12.06 -5.88
N ILE A 143 -1.24 12.69 -5.47
CA ILE A 143 0.04 12.04 -5.20
C ILE A 143 0.27 12.02 -3.69
N PRO A 144 0.14 10.84 -3.02
CA PRO A 144 0.40 10.72 -1.59
C PRO A 144 1.88 10.88 -1.26
N VAL A 145 2.19 11.15 0.00
CA VAL A 145 3.57 11.13 0.51
C VAL A 145 4.15 9.72 0.45
N LEU A 146 5.48 9.60 0.42
CA LEU A 146 6.17 8.32 0.25
C LEU A 146 5.75 7.29 1.30
N MET A 147 5.71 7.70 2.56
CA MET A 147 5.28 6.84 3.68
C MET A 147 3.85 6.32 3.50
N ASP A 148 2.92 7.16 3.02
CA ASP A 148 1.55 6.75 2.73
C ASP A 148 1.50 5.73 1.59
N GLN A 149 2.27 5.93 0.52
CA GLN A 149 2.36 4.97 -0.58
C GLN A 149 2.86 3.60 -0.09
N CYS A 150 3.87 3.58 0.80
CA CYS A 150 4.39 2.36 1.40
C CYS A 150 3.37 1.67 2.30
N HIS A 151 2.66 2.41 3.17
CA HIS A 151 1.60 1.86 4.01
C HIS A 151 0.41 1.36 3.19
N GLN A 152 0.02 2.07 2.11
CA GLN A 152 -1.01 1.62 1.18
C GLN A 152 -0.63 0.31 0.48
N ALA A 153 0.63 0.16 0.04
CA ALA A 153 1.13 -1.07 -0.54
C ALA A 153 1.11 -2.24 0.47
N ARG A 154 1.48 -2.00 1.73
CA ARG A 154 1.39 -3.00 2.82
C ARG A 154 -0.04 -3.43 3.10
N VAL A 155 -0.96 -2.47 3.16
CA VAL A 155 -2.39 -2.73 3.38
C VAL A 155 -3.00 -3.49 2.20
N ARG A 156 -2.64 -3.13 0.96
CA ARG A 156 -3.07 -3.84 -0.25
C ARG A 156 -2.70 -5.32 -0.17
N ASN A 157 -1.49 -5.65 0.25
CA ASN A 157 -1.05 -7.06 0.37
C ASN A 157 -1.88 -7.89 1.35
N ALA A 158 -2.50 -7.27 2.35
CA ALA A 158 -3.39 -7.95 3.30
C ALA A 158 -4.87 -7.98 2.83
N LEU A 159 -5.32 -6.92 2.15
CA LEU A 159 -6.71 -6.74 1.75
C LEU A 159 -7.05 -7.49 0.45
N GLU A 160 -6.21 -7.36 -0.56
CA GLU A 160 -6.43 -7.89 -1.90
C GLU A 160 -6.74 -9.41 -1.97
N PRO A 161 -6.07 -10.32 -1.24
CA PRO A 161 -6.41 -11.75 -1.31
C PRO A 161 -7.79 -12.10 -0.76
N GLU A 162 -8.33 -11.34 0.20
CA GLU A 162 -9.72 -11.52 0.68
C GLU A 162 -10.71 -11.13 -0.44
N TRP A 163 -10.47 -9.97 -1.08
CA TRP A 163 -11.37 -9.49 -2.13
C TRP A 163 -11.27 -10.32 -3.40
N GLU A 164 -10.10 -10.80 -3.77
CA GLU A 164 -9.93 -11.68 -4.93
C GLU A 164 -10.71 -12.99 -4.77
N ALA A 165 -10.85 -13.52 -3.55
CA ALA A 165 -11.69 -14.69 -3.28
C ALA A 165 -13.20 -14.40 -3.39
N ARG A 166 -13.60 -13.13 -3.28
CA ARG A 166 -15.01 -12.68 -3.29
C ARG A 166 -15.43 -12.03 -4.60
N PHE A 167 -14.49 -11.61 -5.44
CA PHE A 167 -14.75 -10.85 -6.65
C PHE A 167 -15.49 -11.68 -7.70
N GLU A 168 -16.45 -11.03 -8.36
CA GLU A 168 -17.18 -11.62 -9.47
C GLU A 168 -16.22 -12.06 -10.60
N PRO A 169 -16.35 -13.30 -11.15
CA PRO A 169 -15.45 -13.79 -12.19
C PRO A 169 -15.40 -12.95 -13.47
N ARG A 170 -16.47 -12.19 -13.77
CA ARG A 170 -16.58 -11.29 -14.94
C ARG A 170 -16.16 -9.85 -14.66
N SER A 171 -15.58 -9.58 -13.49
CA SER A 171 -14.90 -8.31 -13.21
C SER A 171 -13.43 -8.42 -13.62
N TYR A 172 -12.96 -7.56 -14.53
CA TYR A 172 -11.59 -7.66 -15.08
C TYR A 172 -10.67 -6.52 -14.65
N GLY A 173 -11.22 -5.36 -14.28
CA GLY A 173 -10.45 -4.16 -13.99
C GLY A 173 -9.65 -4.27 -12.69
N PHE A 174 -8.39 -3.82 -12.72
CA PHE A 174 -7.52 -3.64 -11.53
C PHE A 174 -7.29 -4.91 -10.70
N ARG A 175 -7.33 -6.09 -11.31
CA ARG A 175 -7.13 -7.39 -10.63
C ARG A 175 -5.82 -8.06 -11.06
N PRO A 176 -5.09 -8.71 -10.14
CA PRO A 176 -3.93 -9.51 -10.49
C PRO A 176 -4.28 -10.62 -11.48
N GLY A 177 -3.47 -10.77 -12.54
CA GLY A 177 -3.67 -11.83 -13.53
C GLY A 177 -4.90 -11.67 -14.43
N ARG A 178 -5.52 -10.48 -14.45
CA ARG A 178 -6.61 -10.12 -15.37
C ARG A 178 -6.21 -8.90 -16.20
N SER A 179 -6.67 -8.85 -17.44
CA SER A 179 -6.36 -7.81 -18.41
C SER A 179 -7.59 -7.39 -19.22
N CYS A 180 -7.50 -6.28 -19.95
CA CYS A 180 -8.55 -5.85 -20.88
C CYS A 180 -8.83 -6.90 -21.97
N GLN A 181 -7.81 -7.67 -22.35
CA GLN A 181 -7.89 -8.72 -23.36
C GLN A 181 -8.79 -9.87 -22.90
N ASP A 182 -8.77 -10.20 -21.59
CA ASP A 182 -9.68 -11.20 -21.03
C ASP A 182 -11.15 -10.77 -21.15
N ALA A 183 -11.42 -9.48 -20.92
CA ALA A 183 -12.75 -8.91 -21.08
C ALA A 183 -13.22 -8.99 -22.55
N ILE A 184 -12.35 -8.62 -23.49
CA ILE A 184 -12.62 -8.74 -24.95
C ILE A 184 -12.91 -10.21 -25.32
N GLY A 185 -12.09 -11.15 -24.82
CA GLY A 185 -12.28 -12.58 -25.06
C GLY A 185 -13.61 -13.12 -24.52
N ALA A 186 -14.04 -12.64 -23.35
CA ALA A 186 -15.33 -13.00 -22.76
C ALA A 186 -16.51 -12.46 -23.58
N ILE A 187 -16.43 -11.21 -24.04
CA ILE A 187 -17.42 -10.61 -24.94
C ILE A 187 -17.49 -11.40 -26.25
N TYR A 188 -16.34 -11.65 -26.88
CA TYR A 188 -16.27 -12.40 -28.12
C TYR A 188 -16.90 -13.79 -27.98
N THR A 189 -16.56 -14.52 -26.92
CA THR A 189 -17.12 -15.87 -26.68
C THR A 189 -18.63 -15.84 -26.44
N THR A 190 -19.14 -14.77 -25.84
CA THR A 190 -20.58 -14.59 -25.58
C THR A 190 -21.36 -14.26 -26.85
N CYS A 191 -20.76 -13.48 -27.75
CA CYS A 191 -21.45 -12.93 -28.93
C CYS A 191 -21.17 -13.71 -30.23
N LYS A 192 -20.19 -14.61 -30.27
CA LYS A 192 -19.81 -15.32 -31.50
C LYS A 192 -20.80 -16.39 -31.92
N GLY A 193 -20.92 -16.56 -33.24
CA GLY A 193 -21.58 -17.69 -33.88
C GLY A 193 -23.09 -17.53 -34.12
N PRO A 194 -23.67 -18.39 -34.96
CA PRO A 194 -25.06 -18.26 -35.44
C PRO A 194 -26.13 -18.52 -34.37
N ARG A 195 -25.74 -19.03 -33.19
CA ARG A 195 -26.61 -19.30 -32.05
C ARG A 195 -26.49 -18.28 -30.93
N ALA A 196 -25.76 -17.18 -31.14
CA ALA A 196 -25.61 -16.12 -30.15
C ALA A 196 -26.97 -15.48 -29.85
N LYS A 197 -27.43 -15.58 -28.60
CA LYS A 197 -28.71 -15.00 -28.15
C LYS A 197 -28.57 -13.58 -27.59
N ARG A 198 -27.35 -13.14 -27.32
CA ARG A 198 -27.03 -11.84 -26.70
C ARG A 198 -26.29 -10.97 -27.71
N VAL A 199 -27.04 -10.36 -28.62
CA VAL A 199 -26.49 -9.56 -29.73
C VAL A 199 -26.56 -8.04 -29.51
N TRP A 200 -27.19 -7.62 -28.41
CA TRP A 200 -27.29 -6.22 -28.00
C TRP A 200 -26.39 -5.96 -26.80
N ALA A 201 -25.69 -4.83 -26.82
CA ALA A 201 -24.86 -4.35 -25.71
C ALA A 201 -25.47 -3.07 -25.15
N LEU A 202 -25.55 -2.98 -23.82
CA LEU A 202 -25.82 -1.74 -23.11
C LEU A 202 -24.48 -1.12 -22.74
N ASP A 203 -24.18 0.04 -23.31
CA ASP A 203 -23.02 0.84 -22.91
C ASP A 203 -23.42 1.73 -21.73
N ALA A 204 -22.88 1.43 -20.56
CA ALA A 204 -23.18 2.12 -19.32
C ALA A 204 -21.88 2.46 -18.58
N ASP A 205 -21.75 3.72 -18.17
CA ASP A 205 -20.61 4.24 -17.43
C ASP A 205 -21.05 4.98 -16.15
N LEU A 206 -20.22 4.91 -15.11
CA LEU A 206 -20.48 5.57 -13.84
C LEU A 206 -19.87 6.97 -13.85
N ALA A 207 -20.73 7.98 -13.84
CA ALA A 207 -20.31 9.37 -13.78
C ALA A 207 -19.54 9.68 -12.48
N ALA A 208 -18.30 10.16 -12.63
CA ALA A 208 -17.43 10.59 -11.52
C ALA A 208 -17.27 9.53 -10.42
N ALA A 209 -17.08 8.26 -10.81
CA ALA A 209 -17.06 7.12 -9.91
C ALA A 209 -16.17 7.34 -8.66
N PHE A 210 -14.93 7.80 -8.81
CA PHE A 210 -14.04 8.00 -7.66
C PHE A 210 -14.35 9.23 -6.80
N ASP A 211 -15.01 10.24 -7.37
CA ASP A 211 -15.32 11.49 -6.65
C ASP A 211 -16.61 11.37 -5.82
N ARG A 212 -17.46 10.39 -6.12
CA ARG A 212 -18.81 10.21 -5.53
C ARG A 212 -19.00 8.91 -4.76
N ILE A 213 -17.93 8.15 -4.49
CA ILE A 213 -18.04 6.96 -3.64
C ILE A 213 -18.36 7.38 -2.21
N ASP A 214 -19.43 6.83 -1.66
CA ASP A 214 -19.78 7.01 -0.25
C ASP A 214 -18.76 6.29 0.65
N HIS A 215 -18.08 7.06 1.49
CA HIS A 215 -17.01 6.55 2.34
C HIS A 215 -17.53 5.59 3.42
N ASP A 216 -18.73 5.82 3.95
CA ASP A 216 -19.28 4.98 5.00
C ASP A 216 -19.73 3.62 4.46
N HIS A 217 -20.31 3.60 3.27
CA HIS A 217 -20.63 2.39 2.52
C HIS A 217 -19.37 1.59 2.19
N LEU A 218 -18.31 2.24 1.71
CA LEU A 218 -17.03 1.59 1.43
C LEU A 218 -16.43 0.96 2.69
N LEU A 219 -16.42 1.69 3.80
CA LEU A 219 -15.88 1.20 5.08
C LEU A 219 -16.75 0.09 5.70
N ALA A 220 -18.07 0.13 5.49
CA ALA A 220 -18.96 -0.95 5.86
C ALA A 220 -18.67 -2.23 5.05
N ALA A 221 -18.45 -2.11 3.74
CA ALA A 221 -18.11 -3.24 2.87
C ALA A 221 -16.74 -3.88 3.21
N ILE A 222 -15.78 -3.07 3.65
CA ILE A 222 -14.47 -3.53 4.17
C ILE A 222 -14.63 -4.30 5.50
N GLY A 223 -15.67 -4.00 6.29
CA GLY A 223 -16.00 -4.75 7.50
C GLY A 223 -14.93 -4.62 8.61
N PRO A 224 -14.60 -5.71 9.34
CA PRO A 224 -13.67 -5.67 10.48
C PRO A 224 -12.19 -5.84 10.07
N PHE A 225 -11.81 -5.38 8.88
CA PHE A 225 -10.42 -5.43 8.42
C PHE A 225 -9.47 -4.69 9.38
N PRO A 226 -8.31 -5.27 9.78
CA PRO A 226 -7.48 -4.69 10.84
C PRO A 226 -6.94 -3.28 10.59
N ALA A 227 -6.70 -2.89 9.33
CA ALA A 227 -6.23 -1.55 8.98
C ALA A 227 -7.35 -0.63 8.44
N ARG A 228 -8.61 -0.92 8.77
CA ARG A 228 -9.77 -0.12 8.35
C ARG A 228 -9.66 1.36 8.74
N GLU A 229 -9.19 1.66 9.95
CA GLU A 229 -9.10 3.05 10.41
C GLU A 229 -8.00 3.85 9.69
N VAL A 230 -6.92 3.19 9.27
CA VAL A 230 -5.91 3.82 8.39
C VAL A 230 -6.51 4.11 7.02
N ILE A 231 -7.31 3.19 6.47
CA ILE A 231 -8.05 3.41 5.22
C ILE A 231 -9.02 4.59 5.36
N ARG A 232 -9.78 4.67 6.46
CA ARG A 232 -10.63 5.82 6.75
C ARG A 232 -9.83 7.11 6.77
N GLY A 233 -8.64 7.10 7.37
CA GLY A 233 -7.72 8.22 7.37
C GLY A 233 -7.33 8.66 5.95
N TRP A 234 -7.01 7.72 5.05
CA TRP A 234 -6.71 8.04 3.64
C TRP A 234 -7.90 8.62 2.89
N LEU A 235 -9.10 8.07 3.11
CA LEU A 235 -10.33 8.57 2.47
C LEU A 235 -10.67 9.99 2.93
N LYS A 236 -10.36 10.34 4.18
CA LYS A 236 -10.58 11.68 4.74
C LYS A 236 -9.38 12.62 4.56
N ALA A 237 -8.25 12.13 4.07
CA ALA A 237 -7.06 12.93 3.91
C ALA A 237 -7.35 14.08 2.94
N GLY A 238 -7.12 15.31 3.38
CA GLY A 238 -7.32 16.50 2.58
C GLY A 238 -6.44 16.52 1.33
N VAL A 239 -6.76 17.42 0.41
CA VAL A 239 -5.99 17.64 -0.81
C VAL A 239 -5.26 18.97 -0.67
N PHE A 240 -3.95 18.96 -0.94
CA PHE A 240 -3.14 20.16 -1.02
C PHE A 240 -2.98 20.58 -2.48
N GLU A 241 -3.40 21.80 -2.81
CA GLU A 241 -3.18 22.42 -4.12
C GLU A 241 -2.10 23.51 -4.02
N PRO A 242 -0.96 23.38 -4.72
CA PRO A 242 0.05 24.43 -4.74
C PRO A 242 -0.55 25.75 -5.27
N GLY A 243 -0.48 26.83 -4.49
CA GLY A 243 -0.96 28.17 -4.88
C GLY A 243 -2.41 28.49 -4.52
N LYS A 244 -3.19 27.53 -4.00
CA LYS A 244 -4.50 27.78 -3.37
C LYS A 244 -4.41 27.26 -1.93
N GLY A 245 -4.52 28.15 -0.95
CA GLY A 245 -4.38 27.80 0.47
C GLY A 245 -5.19 26.55 0.84
N SER A 246 -4.58 25.66 1.64
CA SER A 246 -5.20 24.39 2.02
C SER A 246 -6.42 24.58 2.93
N ALA A 247 -7.47 23.80 2.71
CA ALA A 247 -8.44 23.51 3.76
C ALA A 247 -7.72 22.72 4.89
N SER A 248 -7.88 23.21 6.11
CA SER A 248 -7.17 22.82 7.33
C SER A 248 -7.05 21.31 7.57
N VAL A 249 -5.83 20.82 7.76
CA VAL A 249 -5.54 19.69 8.65
C VAL A 249 -4.52 20.18 9.68
N PRO A 250 -4.76 19.98 11.00
CA PRO A 250 -3.80 20.41 12.02
C PRO A 250 -2.45 19.69 11.85
N ASN A 251 -1.36 20.46 11.97
CA ASN A 251 0.02 20.00 12.15
C ASN A 251 0.72 19.34 10.94
N LEU A 252 0.89 20.09 9.84
CA LEU A 252 1.98 19.82 8.89
C LEU A 252 3.28 20.52 9.32
N VAL A 253 3.19 21.74 9.86
CA VAL A 253 4.36 22.56 10.22
C VAL A 253 5.06 22.07 11.50
N ALA A 254 4.32 21.51 12.46
CA ALA A 254 4.92 20.99 13.71
C ALA A 254 5.73 19.70 13.49
N ARG A 255 5.28 18.80 12.58
CA ARG A 255 5.94 17.51 12.31
C ARG A 255 7.25 17.65 11.52
N LEU A 256 7.38 18.69 10.70
CA LEU A 256 8.61 18.98 9.95
C LEU A 256 9.73 19.59 10.82
N ARG A 257 9.40 20.10 12.01
CA ARG A 257 10.41 20.63 12.96
C ARG A 257 11.01 19.53 13.85
N ASP A 258 10.21 18.56 14.28
CA ASP A 258 10.70 17.47 15.15
C ASP A 258 11.69 16.52 14.44
N SER A 259 11.49 16.24 13.16
CA SER A 259 12.38 15.33 12.41
C SER A 259 13.75 15.91 12.07
N ARG A 260 13.92 17.24 12.13
CA ARG A 260 15.22 17.91 11.89
C ARG A 260 16.03 18.14 13.18
N SER A 261 15.41 18.04 14.35
CA SER A 261 16.08 18.33 15.62
C SER A 261 16.82 17.13 16.22
N SER A 262 16.56 15.91 15.76
CA SER A 262 17.16 14.70 16.33
C SER A 262 18.49 14.27 15.70
N HIS A 263 18.96 14.92 14.63
CA HIS A 263 20.17 14.51 13.87
C HIS A 263 21.19 15.62 13.59
N LEU A 264 21.13 16.76 14.28
CA LEU A 264 22.18 17.78 14.17
C LEU A 264 23.10 17.71 15.40
N GLY A 265 24.33 17.24 15.18
CA GLY A 265 25.41 17.35 16.16
C GLY A 265 25.77 18.81 16.46
N PRO A 266 26.58 19.09 17.50
CA PRO A 266 26.70 20.40 18.14
C PRO A 266 27.30 21.55 17.29
N GLN A 267 27.57 21.35 16.00
CA GLN A 267 28.34 22.28 15.18
C GLN A 267 27.54 23.10 14.15
N ALA A 268 26.22 22.91 14.05
CA ALA A 268 25.39 23.61 13.04
C ALA A 268 24.39 24.60 13.66
N ARG A 269 24.78 25.34 14.71
CA ARG A 269 23.91 26.32 15.39
C ARG A 269 24.23 27.79 15.13
N THR A 270 25.14 28.09 14.19
CA THR A 270 25.47 29.47 13.82
C THR A 270 25.23 29.63 12.33
N LEU A 271 24.01 30.04 11.95
CA LEU A 271 23.62 30.70 10.70
C LEU A 271 22.09 30.69 10.65
N LEU A 272 21.46 31.53 11.48
CA LEU A 272 20.07 32.02 11.38
C LEU A 272 19.86 33.03 12.52
N THR A 273 20.49 34.18 12.38
CA THR A 273 20.03 35.48 12.92
C THR A 273 19.78 36.37 11.73
#